data_AF-A0A9E5PTM1-F1
#
_entry.id   AF-A0A9E5PTM1-F1
#
_cell.length_a   1.000
_cell.length_b   1.000
_cell.length_c   1.000
_cell.angle_alpha   90.00
_cell.angle_beta   90.00
_cell.angle_gamma   90.00
#
_symmetry.space_group_name_H-M   'P 1'
#
loop_
_entity.id
_entity.type
_entity.pdbx_description
1 polymer ?
#
loop_
_entity_poly.entity_id
_entity_poly.type
_entity_poly.pdbx_seq_one_letter_code
_entity_poly.pdbx_strand_id
1 'polypeptide(L)'
;RSVGAMLSGELTKHHPEGLPDDSIRIQLEGTGGQSFGAFLAKGITMYLIGDANDYTGKGLSGGRVVVRPSIDFRGEATRNIIVGNTVLYGATTGEAYFSGVAGERFAVRKSGATAVVEGTGDHGCEYMTGGTVVVLGKTGRNFAAGMSGGVAYVYDEDGRFAERCNTAMVSLEPVLTAKEQEAASAAGTWHRGQTDEALLKKLLEDHNRWTGSKRARELLDNWATARGKFVKVFPNEYKRALGEMAAKQTAAAATTKAQGSAKKATVPAK
;
A
#
# COMPACT_ATOMS: atom_id res chain seq x y z
N ARG A 1 10.63 -6.19 -22.53
CA ARG A 1 10.58 -4.90 -21.79
C ARG A 1 9.17 -4.33 -21.91
N SER A 2 8.70 -3.55 -20.93
CA SER A 2 7.39 -2.86 -20.97
C SER A 2 6.18 -3.75 -21.27
N VAL A 3 6.26 -5.03 -20.88
CA VAL A 3 5.16 -5.98 -21.10
C VAL A 3 3.93 -5.49 -20.33
N GLY A 4 2.77 -5.49 -20.98
CA GLY A 4 1.50 -4.98 -20.42
C GLY A 4 1.17 -3.52 -20.81
N ALA A 5 2.15 -2.70 -21.18
CA ALA A 5 1.91 -1.28 -21.47
C ALA A 5 1.05 -1.08 -22.75
N MET A 6 1.37 -1.79 -23.84
CA MET A 6 0.57 -1.72 -25.08
C MET A 6 -0.86 -2.23 -24.86
N LEU A 7 -1.02 -3.33 -24.14
CA LEU A 7 -2.33 -3.88 -23.78
C LEU A 7 -3.15 -2.86 -22.98
N SER A 8 -2.53 -2.20 -22.00
CA SER A 8 -3.19 -1.19 -21.18
C SER A 8 -3.62 0.02 -22.00
N GLY A 9 -2.76 0.44 -22.93
CA GLY A 9 -3.09 1.51 -23.88
C GLY A 9 -4.29 1.14 -24.75
N GLU A 10 -4.32 -0.08 -25.28
CA GLU A 10 -5.44 -0.54 -26.10
C GLU A 10 -6.74 -0.69 -25.29
N LEU A 11 -6.67 -1.27 -24.09
CA LEU A 11 -7.81 -1.36 -23.18
C LEU A 11 -8.36 0.03 -22.89
N THR A 12 -7.51 1.01 -22.56
CA THR A 12 -7.96 2.36 -22.20
C THR A 12 -8.63 3.10 -23.36
N LYS A 13 -8.24 2.81 -24.62
CA LYS A 13 -8.92 3.39 -25.80
C LYS A 13 -10.36 2.90 -25.93
N HIS A 14 -10.64 1.66 -25.55
CA HIS A 14 -11.95 1.04 -25.69
C HIS A 14 -12.79 1.08 -24.40
N HIS A 15 -12.14 1.09 -23.24
CA HIS A 15 -12.71 1.04 -21.90
C HIS A 15 -11.97 2.02 -20.98
N PRO A 16 -12.20 3.34 -21.12
CA PRO A 16 -11.49 4.37 -20.34
C PRO A 16 -11.72 4.25 -18.83
N GLU A 17 -12.86 3.68 -18.40
CA GLU A 17 -13.19 3.37 -17.01
C GLU A 17 -12.48 2.12 -16.46
N GLY A 18 -11.78 1.39 -17.34
CA GLY A 18 -11.19 0.08 -17.08
C GLY A 18 -12.21 -1.06 -17.15
N LEU A 19 -11.77 -2.26 -16.81
CA LEU A 19 -12.63 -3.44 -16.68
C LEU A 19 -12.89 -3.78 -15.21
N PRO A 20 -13.86 -4.68 -14.91
CA PRO A 20 -13.93 -5.32 -13.60
C PRO A 20 -12.59 -5.94 -13.20
N ASP A 21 -12.32 -6.01 -11.90
CA ASP A 21 -11.06 -6.54 -11.40
C ASP A 21 -10.76 -7.95 -11.94
N ASP A 22 -9.50 -8.21 -12.26
CA ASP A 22 -9.01 -9.51 -12.73
C ASP A 22 -9.67 -10.05 -14.02
N SER A 23 -10.29 -9.17 -14.83
CA SER A 23 -10.91 -9.55 -16.11
C SER A 23 -9.91 -10.12 -17.13
N ILE A 24 -8.69 -9.60 -17.14
CA ILE A 24 -7.60 -10.10 -17.99
C ILE A 24 -6.45 -10.53 -17.09
N ARG A 25 -6.25 -11.84 -16.95
CA ARG A 25 -5.13 -12.40 -16.19
C ARG A 25 -4.06 -12.96 -17.13
N ILE A 26 -2.83 -12.51 -16.94
CA ILE A 26 -1.66 -12.94 -17.72
C ILE A 26 -0.64 -13.54 -16.76
N GLN A 27 -0.43 -14.85 -16.85
CA GLN A 27 0.65 -15.55 -16.14
C GLN A 27 1.88 -15.67 -17.04
N LEU A 28 3.04 -15.32 -16.49
CA LEU A 28 4.34 -15.33 -17.16
C LEU A 28 5.36 -16.04 -16.27
N GLU A 29 6.35 -16.68 -16.90
CA GLU A 29 7.45 -17.34 -16.20
C GLU A 29 8.79 -16.83 -16.75
N GLY A 30 9.77 -16.67 -15.86
CA GLY A 30 11.10 -16.14 -16.19
C GLY A 30 11.30 -14.71 -15.69
N THR A 31 12.06 -13.91 -16.43
CA THR A 31 12.49 -12.57 -15.99
C THR A 31 11.72 -11.46 -16.69
N GLY A 32 11.02 -10.64 -15.92
CA GLY A 32 10.43 -9.38 -16.36
C GLY A 32 11.52 -8.38 -16.69
N GLY A 33 11.69 -8.04 -17.96
CA GLY A 33 12.58 -6.93 -18.35
C GLY A 33 12.10 -5.58 -17.79
N GLN A 34 12.93 -4.53 -17.95
CA GLN A 34 12.62 -3.18 -17.45
C GLN A 34 11.19 -2.72 -17.80
N SER A 35 10.56 -2.00 -16.86
CA SER A 35 9.19 -1.48 -16.96
C SER A 35 8.11 -2.56 -17.09
N PHE A 36 8.34 -3.77 -16.55
CA PHE A 36 7.32 -4.80 -16.49
C PHE A 36 6.03 -4.29 -15.83
N GLY A 37 4.87 -4.44 -16.46
CA GLY A 37 3.59 -3.96 -15.93
C GLY A 37 3.48 -2.44 -15.83
N ALA A 38 4.25 -1.68 -16.62
CA ALA A 38 4.13 -0.23 -16.64
C ALA A 38 2.75 0.22 -17.15
N PHE A 39 2.18 1.25 -16.52
CA PHE A 39 0.89 1.86 -16.85
C PHE A 39 -0.29 0.88 -16.86
N LEU A 40 -0.20 -0.19 -16.06
CA LEU A 40 -1.18 -1.28 -16.10
C LEU A 40 -2.57 -0.79 -15.74
N ALA A 41 -3.51 -0.91 -16.68
CA ALA A 41 -4.87 -0.42 -16.55
C ALA A 41 -5.72 -1.32 -15.65
N LYS A 42 -6.76 -0.74 -15.05
CA LYS A 42 -7.74 -1.43 -14.21
C LYS A 42 -8.38 -2.62 -14.93
N GLY A 43 -8.40 -3.76 -14.24
CA GLY A 43 -8.93 -5.03 -14.73
C GLY A 43 -7.89 -5.96 -15.36
N ILE A 44 -6.63 -5.51 -15.50
CA ILE A 44 -5.52 -6.37 -15.91
C ILE A 44 -4.73 -6.83 -14.67
N THR A 45 -4.53 -8.15 -14.55
CA THR A 45 -3.63 -8.77 -13.59
C THR A 45 -2.44 -9.39 -14.32
N MET A 46 -1.23 -8.91 -14.02
CA MET A 46 0.02 -9.51 -14.46
C MET A 46 0.64 -10.32 -13.32
N TYR A 47 0.81 -11.62 -13.54
CA TYR A 47 1.36 -12.56 -12.58
C TYR A 47 2.66 -13.15 -13.09
N LEU A 48 3.78 -12.85 -12.44
CA LEU A 48 5.11 -13.30 -12.84
C LEU A 48 5.68 -14.30 -11.83
N ILE A 49 6.03 -15.49 -12.32
CA ILE A 49 6.80 -16.50 -11.61
C ILE A 49 8.26 -16.35 -12.02
N GLY A 50 9.08 -15.80 -11.13
CA GLY A 50 10.47 -15.44 -11.39
C GLY A 50 10.82 -14.11 -10.72
N ASP A 51 11.47 -13.22 -11.46
CA ASP A 51 11.99 -11.94 -11.00
C ASP A 51 11.73 -10.84 -12.04
N ALA A 52 11.79 -9.57 -11.65
CA ALA A 52 11.66 -8.45 -12.58
C ALA A 52 12.70 -7.36 -12.35
N ASN A 53 13.05 -6.65 -13.42
CA ASN A 53 14.03 -5.57 -13.40
C ASN A 53 13.41 -4.24 -12.93
N ASP A 54 14.20 -3.18 -13.06
CA ASP A 54 13.83 -1.81 -12.69
C ASP A 54 12.50 -1.34 -13.29
N TYR A 55 11.87 -0.39 -12.61
CA TYR A 55 10.65 0.27 -13.04
C TYR A 55 9.43 -0.65 -13.14
N THR A 56 9.48 -1.83 -12.51
CA THR A 56 8.32 -2.71 -12.43
C THR A 56 7.12 -1.96 -11.84
N GLY A 57 5.98 -2.01 -12.51
CA GLY A 57 4.76 -1.27 -12.15
C GLY A 57 4.89 0.26 -12.24
N LYS A 58 5.85 0.80 -13.00
CA LYS A 58 5.96 2.26 -13.23
C LYS A 58 4.62 2.84 -13.69
N GLY A 59 4.17 3.89 -13.00
CA GLY A 59 2.92 4.57 -13.32
C GLY A 59 1.70 3.65 -13.28
N LEU A 60 1.65 2.67 -12.36
CA LEU A 60 0.51 1.77 -12.22
C LEU A 60 -0.83 2.54 -12.15
N SER A 61 -1.81 2.09 -12.95
CA SER A 61 -3.06 2.81 -13.24
C SER A 61 -4.30 1.92 -13.03
N GLY A 62 -4.33 1.23 -11.89
CA GLY A 62 -5.50 0.46 -11.45
C GLY A 62 -5.38 -1.05 -11.68
N GLY A 63 -4.41 -1.51 -12.46
CA GLY A 63 -4.12 -2.94 -12.63
C GLY A 63 -3.44 -3.56 -11.41
N ARG A 64 -3.21 -4.87 -11.48
CA ARG A 64 -2.51 -5.66 -10.46
C ARG A 64 -1.22 -6.25 -10.99
N VAL A 65 -0.12 -6.06 -10.28
CA VAL A 65 1.20 -6.67 -10.59
C VAL A 65 1.62 -7.57 -9.45
N VAL A 66 1.85 -8.85 -9.75
CA VAL A 66 2.31 -9.86 -8.79
C VAL A 66 3.63 -10.43 -9.28
N VAL A 67 4.65 -10.45 -8.42
CA VAL A 67 5.92 -11.15 -8.70
C VAL A 67 6.25 -12.05 -7.52
N ARG A 68 6.46 -13.33 -7.80
CA ARG A 68 6.82 -14.33 -6.78
C ARG A 68 7.92 -15.26 -7.32
N PRO A 69 8.79 -15.80 -6.47
CA PRO A 69 9.88 -16.66 -6.92
C PRO A 69 9.33 -17.97 -7.49
N SER A 70 10.09 -18.59 -8.40
CA SER A 70 9.80 -19.96 -8.86
C SER A 70 9.76 -20.93 -7.67
N ILE A 71 9.00 -22.02 -7.80
CA ILE A 71 9.03 -23.13 -6.83
C ILE A 71 10.41 -23.80 -6.77
N ASP A 72 11.24 -23.62 -7.80
CA ASP A 72 12.61 -24.13 -7.87
C ASP A 72 13.63 -23.23 -7.15
N PHE A 73 13.23 -22.02 -6.77
CA PHE A 73 14.07 -21.14 -5.96
C PHE A 73 14.30 -21.76 -4.58
N ARG A 74 15.57 -21.87 -4.18
CA ARG A 74 15.98 -22.46 -2.89
C ARG A 74 16.40 -21.42 -1.85
N GLY A 75 16.45 -20.14 -2.23
CA GLY A 75 16.79 -19.05 -1.31
C GLY A 75 15.59 -18.58 -0.47
N GLU A 76 15.87 -17.64 0.42
CA GLU A 76 14.86 -17.00 1.27
C GLU A 76 14.36 -15.70 0.61
N ALA A 77 13.05 -15.62 0.31
CA ALA A 77 12.47 -14.49 -0.41
C ALA A 77 12.75 -13.14 0.26
N THR A 78 12.60 -13.06 1.58
CA THR A 78 12.86 -11.89 2.43
C THR A 78 14.30 -11.37 2.39
N ARG A 79 15.24 -12.13 1.82
CA ARG A 79 16.68 -11.80 1.73
C ARG A 79 17.21 -11.71 0.31
N ASN A 80 16.36 -11.89 -0.70
CA ASN A 80 16.77 -11.92 -2.10
C ASN A 80 15.95 -10.93 -2.92
N ILE A 81 16.64 -10.25 -3.85
CA ILE A 81 16.01 -9.27 -4.74
C ILE A 81 15.06 -10.01 -5.68
N ILE A 82 13.81 -9.54 -5.75
CA ILE A 82 12.79 -10.03 -6.68
C ILE A 82 12.37 -8.98 -7.70
N VAL A 83 12.47 -7.70 -7.33
CA VAL A 83 12.23 -6.57 -8.23
C VAL A 83 13.34 -5.54 -8.10
N GLY A 84 13.73 -4.92 -9.23
CA GLY A 84 14.82 -3.95 -9.29
C GLY A 84 14.50 -2.60 -8.62
N ASN A 85 15.09 -1.54 -9.14
CA ASN A 85 15.01 -0.18 -8.60
C ASN A 85 13.79 0.59 -9.11
N THR A 86 13.41 1.65 -8.40
CA THR A 86 12.41 2.64 -8.86
C THR A 86 11.06 1.98 -9.22
N VAL A 87 10.73 0.91 -8.51
CA VAL A 87 9.50 0.13 -8.64
C VAL A 87 8.31 0.99 -8.20
N LEU A 88 7.21 0.91 -8.94
CA LEU A 88 6.01 1.73 -8.74
C LEU A 88 6.21 3.25 -8.83
N TYR A 89 7.23 3.69 -9.56
CA TYR A 89 7.49 5.12 -9.76
C TYR A 89 6.23 5.86 -10.21
N GLY A 90 5.79 6.81 -9.40
CA GLY A 90 4.66 7.68 -9.73
C GLY A 90 3.32 6.96 -9.88
N ALA A 91 3.14 5.75 -9.34
CA ALA A 91 1.86 5.02 -9.44
C ALA A 91 0.69 5.89 -8.92
N THR A 92 -0.54 5.67 -9.39
CA THR A 92 -1.72 6.47 -9.01
C THR A 92 -2.99 5.67 -8.71
N THR A 93 -3.11 4.39 -9.08
CA THR A 93 -4.04 3.43 -8.44
C THR A 93 -3.57 1.99 -8.73
N GLY A 94 -4.21 0.99 -8.15
CA GLY A 94 -3.91 -0.43 -8.39
C GLY A 94 -3.17 -1.10 -7.24
N GLU A 95 -2.80 -2.35 -7.44
CA GLU A 95 -2.25 -3.23 -6.41
C GLU A 95 -0.95 -3.90 -6.87
N ALA A 96 0.01 -4.04 -5.96
CA ALA A 96 1.26 -4.72 -6.25
C ALA A 96 1.71 -5.62 -5.10
N TYR A 97 2.08 -6.86 -5.41
CA TYR A 97 2.50 -7.86 -4.42
C TYR A 97 3.81 -8.51 -4.86
N PHE A 98 4.87 -8.31 -4.08
CA PHE A 98 6.22 -8.76 -4.42
C PHE A 98 6.76 -9.67 -3.31
N SER A 99 6.82 -10.99 -3.56
CA SER A 99 7.35 -11.97 -2.60
C SER A 99 8.87 -12.00 -2.62
N GLY A 100 9.48 -10.91 -2.17
CA GLY A 100 10.92 -10.77 -2.01
C GLY A 100 11.32 -9.30 -1.81
N VAL A 101 12.61 -9.02 -1.94
CA VAL A 101 13.19 -7.69 -1.69
C VAL A 101 13.13 -6.84 -2.96
N ALA A 102 12.66 -5.59 -2.83
CA ALA A 102 12.82 -4.59 -3.87
C ALA A 102 14.19 -3.90 -3.78
N GLY A 103 14.69 -3.41 -4.92
CA GLY A 103 15.87 -2.56 -4.97
C GLY A 103 15.67 -1.19 -4.32
N GLU A 104 16.51 -0.24 -4.69
CA GLU A 104 16.44 1.13 -4.21
C GLU A 104 15.23 1.90 -4.75
N ARG A 105 14.82 2.94 -4.02
CA ARG A 105 13.73 3.86 -4.42
C ARG A 105 12.41 3.14 -4.71
N PHE A 106 12.14 2.06 -3.98
CA PHE A 106 10.84 1.41 -4.03
C PHE A 106 9.72 2.42 -3.69
N ALA A 107 8.66 2.44 -4.50
CA ALA A 107 7.51 3.34 -4.32
C ALA A 107 7.87 4.84 -4.31
N VAL A 108 8.92 5.24 -5.03
CA VAL A 108 9.28 6.66 -5.16
C VAL A 108 8.20 7.46 -5.91
N ARG A 109 7.84 8.63 -5.37
CA ARG A 109 6.74 9.49 -5.86
C ARG A 109 5.38 8.80 -5.99
N LYS A 110 5.20 7.64 -5.36
CA LYS A 110 3.97 6.85 -5.47
C LYS A 110 2.78 7.61 -4.87
N SER A 111 1.64 7.55 -5.54
CA SER A 111 0.34 8.02 -5.08
C SER A 111 -0.73 6.93 -5.28
N GLY A 112 -1.82 6.96 -4.52
CA GLY A 112 -3.04 6.15 -4.70
C GLY A 112 -2.98 4.59 -4.64
N ALA A 113 -1.93 3.95 -5.15
CA ALA A 113 -1.82 2.49 -5.24
C ALA A 113 -1.60 1.82 -3.87
N THR A 114 -1.80 0.51 -3.80
CA THR A 114 -1.45 -0.34 -2.65
C THR A 114 -0.28 -1.26 -3.02
N ALA A 115 0.70 -1.45 -2.14
CA ALA A 115 1.81 -2.36 -2.41
C ALA A 115 2.27 -3.12 -1.17
N VAL A 116 2.61 -4.40 -1.34
CA VAL A 116 3.23 -5.24 -0.32
C VAL A 116 4.54 -5.82 -0.87
N VAL A 117 5.62 -5.71 -0.10
CA VAL A 117 6.96 -6.20 -0.45
C VAL A 117 7.63 -6.80 0.80
N GLU A 118 8.59 -7.71 0.64
CA GLU A 118 9.24 -8.39 1.77
C GLU A 118 10.56 -7.77 2.22
N GLY A 119 10.97 -6.68 1.57
CA GLY A 119 12.10 -5.84 1.94
C GLY A 119 12.33 -4.77 0.89
N THR A 120 13.15 -3.77 1.19
CA THR A 120 13.50 -2.72 0.21
C THR A 120 14.90 -2.20 0.46
N GLY A 121 15.57 -1.74 -0.60
CA GLY A 121 16.81 -0.98 -0.53
C GLY A 121 16.63 0.43 0.05
N ASP A 122 17.65 1.28 -0.16
CA ASP A 122 17.66 2.68 0.30
C ASP A 122 16.57 3.51 -0.38
N HIS A 123 16.12 4.58 0.29
CA HIS A 123 15.14 5.54 -0.22
C HIS A 123 13.75 4.96 -0.52
N GLY A 124 13.34 3.92 0.20
CA GLY A 124 11.96 3.41 0.12
C GLY A 124 10.92 4.49 0.47
N CYS A 125 9.83 4.55 -0.29
CA CYS A 125 8.74 5.53 -0.15
C CYS A 125 9.17 7.01 -0.25
N GLU A 126 10.30 7.29 -0.88
CA GLU A 126 10.76 8.66 -1.10
C GLU A 126 9.71 9.47 -1.90
N TYR A 127 9.34 10.66 -1.44
CA TYR A 127 8.32 11.53 -2.04
C TYR A 127 6.93 10.89 -2.23
N MET A 128 6.60 9.81 -1.50
CA MET A 128 5.27 9.22 -1.57
C MET A 128 4.20 10.22 -1.09
N THR A 129 3.13 10.35 -1.86
CA THR A 129 2.06 11.35 -1.64
C THR A 129 0.67 10.73 -1.44
N GLY A 130 0.55 9.40 -1.55
CA GLY A 130 -0.71 8.72 -1.32
C GLY A 130 -0.64 7.19 -1.47
N GLY A 131 -1.72 6.52 -1.08
CA GLY A 131 -1.82 5.06 -1.12
C GLY A 131 -1.28 4.39 0.15
N THR A 132 -1.06 3.08 0.06
CA THR A 132 -0.59 2.24 1.18
C THR A 132 0.62 1.41 0.75
N VAL A 133 1.63 1.31 1.60
CA VAL A 133 2.80 0.43 1.42
C VAL A 133 2.98 -0.45 2.65
N VAL A 134 3.26 -1.73 2.48
CA VAL A 134 3.64 -2.65 3.54
C VAL A 134 4.98 -3.29 3.20
N VAL A 135 5.94 -3.23 4.11
CA VAL A 135 7.25 -3.87 4.00
C VAL A 135 7.37 -4.93 5.08
N LEU A 136 7.43 -6.21 4.70
CA LEU A 136 7.43 -7.37 5.61
C LEU A 136 8.84 -7.80 6.06
N GLY A 137 9.81 -6.90 5.95
CA GLY A 137 11.21 -7.16 6.28
C GLY A 137 12.08 -5.91 6.22
N LYS A 138 13.37 -6.12 6.01
CA LYS A 138 14.40 -5.08 6.18
C LYS A 138 14.26 -3.95 5.16
N THR A 139 14.37 -2.71 5.62
CA THR A 139 14.52 -1.53 4.76
C THR A 139 15.99 -1.07 4.67
N GLY A 140 16.33 -0.36 3.60
CA GLY A 140 17.52 0.48 3.52
C GLY A 140 17.35 1.81 4.26
N ARG A 141 18.35 2.69 4.11
CA ARG A 141 18.44 4.01 4.74
C ARG A 141 17.53 5.03 4.09
N ASN A 142 17.31 6.14 4.80
CA ASN A 142 16.57 7.32 4.33
C ASN A 142 15.15 6.98 3.84
N PHE A 143 14.51 5.99 4.47
CA PHE A 143 13.13 5.61 4.18
C PHE A 143 12.19 6.79 4.46
N ALA A 144 11.16 6.97 3.64
CA ALA A 144 10.14 8.01 3.73
C ALA A 144 10.63 9.47 3.64
N ALA A 145 11.85 9.70 3.10
CA ALA A 145 12.32 11.05 2.85
C ALA A 145 11.36 11.80 1.89
N GLY A 146 10.90 12.98 2.32
CA GLY A 146 9.94 13.78 1.55
C GLY A 146 8.54 13.16 1.42
N MET A 147 8.21 12.11 2.17
CA MET A 147 6.88 11.49 2.16
C MET A 147 5.86 12.44 2.80
N SER A 148 4.87 12.85 2.03
CA SER A 148 3.86 13.85 2.43
C SER A 148 2.44 13.31 2.50
N GLY A 149 2.18 12.09 2.00
CA GLY A 149 0.85 11.48 2.04
C GLY A 149 0.83 9.96 1.90
N GLY A 150 -0.31 9.37 2.27
CA GLY A 150 -0.47 7.92 2.39
C GLY A 150 0.08 7.38 3.72
N VAL A 151 0.14 6.06 3.85
CA VAL A 151 0.71 5.37 5.02
C VAL A 151 1.63 4.24 4.56
N ALA A 152 2.75 4.07 5.25
CA ALA A 152 3.57 2.88 5.14
C ALA A 152 3.60 2.11 6.47
N TYR A 153 3.67 0.79 6.40
CA TYR A 153 3.87 -0.09 7.54
C TYR A 153 5.13 -0.91 7.31
N VAL A 154 6.01 -0.96 8.30
CA VAL A 154 7.27 -1.71 8.23
C VAL A 154 7.31 -2.70 9.36
N TYR A 155 7.53 -3.97 9.05
CA TYR A 155 7.79 -4.99 10.04
C TYR A 155 9.24 -4.88 10.53
N ASP A 156 9.43 -4.24 11.68
CA ASP A 156 10.73 -3.95 12.27
C ASP A 156 11.26 -5.13 13.10
N GLU A 157 11.80 -6.13 12.41
CA GLU A 157 12.26 -7.36 13.05
C GLU A 157 13.48 -7.17 13.96
N ASP A 158 14.37 -6.23 13.62
CA ASP A 158 15.60 -5.95 14.36
C ASP A 158 15.48 -4.77 15.35
N GLY A 159 14.32 -4.08 15.37
CA GLY A 159 14.10 -2.92 16.24
C GLY A 159 14.89 -1.68 15.84
N ARG A 160 15.46 -1.67 14.62
CA ARG A 160 16.37 -0.62 14.13
C ARG A 160 15.79 0.13 12.95
N PHE A 161 14.49 0.02 12.67
CA PHE A 161 13.87 0.76 11.58
C PHE A 161 13.94 2.29 11.81
N ALA A 162 13.82 2.76 13.05
CA ALA A 162 13.90 4.18 13.37
C ALA A 162 15.22 4.84 12.91
N GLU A 163 16.36 4.14 13.01
CA GLU A 163 17.67 4.61 12.54
C GLU A 163 17.75 4.78 11.01
N ARG A 164 16.87 4.08 10.29
CA ARG A 164 16.84 4.04 8.82
C ARG A 164 15.75 4.92 8.23
N CYS A 165 14.84 5.43 9.04
CA CYS A 165 13.75 6.27 8.60
C CYS A 165 14.14 7.76 8.69
N ASN A 166 13.82 8.52 7.64
CA ASN A 166 13.91 9.96 7.67
C ASN A 166 12.64 10.53 8.33
N THR A 167 12.77 11.08 9.53
CA THR A 167 11.64 11.56 10.34
C THR A 167 11.36 13.06 10.16
N ALA A 168 11.92 13.71 9.14
CA ALA A 168 11.74 15.15 8.94
C ALA A 168 10.27 15.54 8.67
N MET A 169 9.50 14.68 8.01
CA MET A 169 8.10 14.93 7.61
C MET A 169 7.10 13.86 8.09
N VAL A 170 7.59 12.82 8.76
CA VAL A 170 6.78 11.67 9.17
C VAL A 170 6.97 11.38 10.65
N SER A 171 5.92 10.88 11.28
CA SER A 171 5.94 10.29 12.61
C SER A 171 5.99 8.77 12.52
N LEU A 172 6.67 8.15 13.48
CA LEU A 172 6.67 6.69 13.67
C LEU A 172 5.71 6.36 14.81
N GLU A 173 4.72 5.50 14.54
CA GLU A 173 3.68 5.12 15.48
C GLU A 173 3.60 3.59 15.61
N PRO A 174 3.27 3.05 16.79
CA PRO A 174 3.00 1.62 16.93
C PRO A 174 1.67 1.26 16.27
N VAL A 175 1.55 0.02 15.80
CA VAL A 175 0.25 -0.53 15.35
C VAL A 175 -0.54 -1.03 16.56
N LEU A 176 -1.56 -0.27 16.95
CA LEU A 176 -2.47 -0.63 18.03
C LEU A 176 -3.45 -1.75 17.60
N THR A 177 -4.11 -2.38 18.58
CA THR A 177 -5.25 -3.25 18.27
C THR A 177 -6.39 -2.40 17.75
N ALA A 178 -7.31 -2.98 16.99
CA ALA A 178 -8.50 -2.29 16.51
C ALA A 178 -9.24 -1.60 17.68
N LYS A 179 -9.43 -2.31 18.79
CA LYS A 179 -10.10 -1.80 20.00
C LYS A 179 -9.34 -0.64 20.65
N GLU A 180 -8.01 -0.73 20.76
CA GLU A 180 -7.19 0.34 21.33
C GLU A 180 -7.21 1.59 20.42
N GLN A 181 -7.14 1.41 19.10
CA GLN A 181 -7.19 2.51 18.13
C GLN A 181 -8.56 3.19 18.12
N GLU A 182 -9.65 2.40 18.19
CA GLU A 182 -11.04 2.84 18.35
C GLU A 182 -11.23 3.69 19.61
N ALA A 183 -10.60 3.29 20.72
CA ALA A 183 -10.66 4.04 21.97
C ALA A 183 -9.79 5.32 21.92
N ALA A 184 -8.67 5.30 21.21
CA ALA A 184 -7.69 6.38 21.20
C ALA A 184 -7.99 7.50 20.19
N SER A 185 -8.76 7.22 19.13
CA SER A 185 -8.95 8.18 18.04
C SER A 185 -10.24 7.94 17.24
N ALA A 186 -10.77 8.99 16.61
CA ALA A 186 -12.00 8.89 15.82
C ALA A 186 -11.74 8.31 14.42
N ALA A 187 -12.68 7.52 13.89
CA ALA A 187 -12.55 6.87 12.58
C ALA A 187 -12.19 7.80 11.41
N GLY A 188 -12.64 9.06 11.47
CA GLY A 188 -12.33 10.08 10.44
C GLY A 188 -10.84 10.46 10.37
N THR A 189 -10.04 10.15 11.39
CA THR A 189 -8.58 10.41 11.40
C THR A 189 -7.77 9.21 10.91
N TRP A 190 -8.42 8.08 10.63
CA TRP A 190 -7.74 6.86 10.21
C TRP A 190 -7.52 6.83 8.71
N HIS A 191 -6.42 6.21 8.29
CA HIS A 191 -6.14 6.01 6.89
C HIS A 191 -7.23 5.12 6.25
N ARG A 192 -7.90 5.66 5.23
CA ARG A 192 -9.02 4.99 4.53
C ARG A 192 -10.21 4.65 5.46
N GLY A 193 -10.33 5.32 6.60
CA GLY A 193 -11.40 5.07 7.58
C GLY A 193 -11.36 3.68 8.21
N GLN A 194 -10.21 3.00 8.19
CA GLN A 194 -10.02 1.65 8.71
C GLN A 194 -8.99 1.64 9.82
N THR A 195 -9.15 0.75 10.79
CA THR A 195 -8.10 0.53 11.79
C THR A 195 -6.85 -0.04 11.12
N ASP A 196 -5.69 0.31 11.65
CA ASP A 196 -4.39 -0.09 11.09
C ASP A 196 -4.25 -1.62 11.13
N GLU A 197 -4.74 -2.26 12.20
CA GLU A 197 -4.78 -3.73 12.34
C GLU A 197 -5.62 -4.39 11.24
N ALA A 198 -6.84 -3.90 10.99
CA ALA A 198 -7.73 -4.49 9.98
C ALA A 198 -7.14 -4.34 8.57
N LEU A 199 -6.62 -3.15 8.26
CA LEU A 199 -5.99 -2.88 6.98
C LEU A 199 -4.76 -3.78 6.76
N LEU A 200 -3.87 -3.87 7.76
CA LEU A 200 -2.67 -4.71 7.67
C LEU A 200 -3.00 -6.18 7.47
N LYS A 201 -3.89 -6.77 8.27
CA LYS A 201 -4.29 -8.18 8.11
C LYS A 201 -4.76 -8.47 6.70
N LYS A 202 -5.65 -7.62 6.16
CA LYS A 202 -6.14 -7.76 4.80
C LYS A 202 -5.00 -7.74 3.77
N LEU A 203 -4.05 -6.82 3.92
CA LEU A 203 -2.92 -6.71 2.99
C LEU A 203 -1.96 -7.91 3.08
N LEU A 204 -1.76 -8.48 4.26
CA LEU A 204 -0.99 -9.71 4.45
C LEU A 204 -1.74 -10.92 3.86
N GLU A 205 -3.06 -11.01 4.06
CA GLU A 205 -3.91 -12.05 3.47
C GLU A 205 -3.89 -11.99 1.94
N ASP A 206 -4.05 -10.79 1.37
CA ASP A 206 -3.95 -10.57 -0.07
C ASP A 206 -2.54 -10.92 -0.58
N HIS A 207 -1.48 -10.52 0.12
CA HIS A 207 -0.11 -10.86 -0.25
C HIS A 207 0.11 -12.38 -0.25
N ASN A 208 -0.32 -13.10 0.79
CA ASN A 208 -0.25 -14.55 0.85
C ASN A 208 -1.09 -15.21 -0.25
N ARG A 209 -2.32 -14.71 -0.51
CA ARG A 209 -3.20 -15.22 -1.57
C ARG A 209 -2.56 -15.09 -2.95
N TRP A 210 -1.96 -13.94 -3.25
CA TRP A 210 -1.39 -13.68 -4.57
C TRP A 210 -0.01 -14.31 -4.74
N THR A 211 0.82 -14.36 -3.71
CA THR A 211 2.23 -14.77 -3.87
C THR A 211 2.56 -16.13 -3.28
N GLY A 212 1.73 -16.67 -2.39
CA GLY A 212 2.09 -17.82 -1.56
C GLY A 212 3.15 -17.51 -0.52
N SER A 213 3.36 -16.23 -0.17
CA SER A 213 4.40 -15.77 0.76
C SER A 213 4.33 -16.50 2.10
N LYS A 214 5.40 -17.24 2.40
CA LYS A 214 5.62 -17.86 3.72
C LYS A 214 5.69 -16.81 4.82
N ARG A 215 6.34 -15.68 4.55
CA ARG A 215 6.48 -14.58 5.50
C ARG A 215 5.13 -13.99 5.89
N ALA A 216 4.25 -13.69 4.94
CA ALA A 216 2.91 -13.19 5.28
C ALA A 216 2.10 -14.21 6.09
N ARG A 217 2.19 -15.50 5.74
CA ARG A 217 1.55 -16.57 6.50
C ARG A 217 2.05 -16.63 7.95
N GLU A 218 3.37 -16.66 8.16
CA GLU A 218 3.97 -16.71 9.50
C GLU A 218 3.55 -15.51 10.38
N LEU A 219 3.46 -14.32 9.78
CA LEU A 219 3.02 -13.10 10.48
C LEU A 219 1.53 -13.15 10.84
N LEU A 220 0.68 -13.70 9.96
CA LEU A 220 -0.74 -13.89 10.24
C LEU A 220 -0.97 -14.95 11.33
N ASP A 221 -0.26 -16.06 11.27
CA ASP A 221 -0.36 -17.16 12.25
C ASP A 221 0.07 -16.70 13.66
N ASN A 222 1.01 -15.76 13.75
CA ASN A 222 1.53 -15.21 15.02
C ASN A 222 1.13 -13.74 15.25
N TRP A 223 -0.03 -13.34 14.74
CA TRP A 223 -0.40 -11.93 14.62
C TRP A 223 -0.28 -11.12 15.91
N ALA A 224 -0.71 -11.69 17.05
CA ALA A 224 -0.69 -10.98 18.34
C ALA A 224 0.71 -10.44 18.69
N THR A 225 1.75 -11.24 18.41
CA THR A 225 3.15 -10.86 18.61
C THR A 225 3.68 -10.04 17.43
N ALA A 226 3.37 -10.46 16.19
CA ALA A 226 3.87 -9.81 14.98
C ALA A 226 3.43 -8.35 14.88
N ARG A 227 2.17 -8.03 15.24
CA ARG A 227 1.62 -6.67 15.28
C ARG A 227 2.51 -5.72 16.08
N GLY A 228 2.99 -6.15 17.24
CA GLY A 228 3.83 -5.33 18.12
C GLY A 228 5.17 -4.91 17.51
N LYS A 229 5.59 -5.55 16.41
CA LYS A 229 6.81 -5.21 15.66
C LYS A 229 6.53 -4.37 14.41
N PHE A 230 5.28 -4.12 14.06
CA PHE A 230 4.97 -3.20 12.98
C PHE A 230 5.09 -1.75 13.44
N VAL A 231 5.83 -0.97 12.66
CA VAL A 231 5.93 0.48 12.79
C VAL A 231 5.13 1.11 11.66
N LYS A 232 4.18 1.97 12.02
CA LYS A 232 3.44 2.82 11.09
C LYS A 232 4.25 4.08 10.83
N VAL A 233 4.46 4.39 9.56
CA VAL A 233 5.04 5.66 9.09
C VAL A 233 3.91 6.54 8.61
N PHE A 234 3.67 7.63 9.33
CA PHE A 234 2.54 8.51 9.12
C PHE A 234 3.01 9.95 8.84
N PRO A 235 2.83 10.46 7.62
CA PRO A 235 3.18 11.84 7.30
C PRO A 235 2.40 12.84 8.15
N ASN A 236 3.11 13.79 8.74
CA ASN A 236 2.55 14.76 9.70
C ASN A 236 1.45 15.61 9.04
N GLU A 237 1.69 16.02 7.80
CA GLU A 237 0.76 16.86 7.05
C GLU A 237 -0.50 16.09 6.63
N TYR A 238 -0.35 14.81 6.28
CA TYR A 238 -1.49 13.95 5.99
C TYR A 238 -2.33 13.69 7.24
N LYS A 239 -1.68 13.43 8.38
CA LYS A 239 -2.35 13.28 9.68
C LYS A 239 -3.16 14.53 10.06
N ARG A 240 -2.56 15.72 9.88
CA ARG A 240 -3.24 17.02 10.08
C ARG A 240 -4.47 17.15 9.17
N ALA A 241 -4.30 16.87 7.88
CA ALA A 241 -5.38 16.98 6.90
C ALA A 241 -6.57 16.04 7.24
N LEU A 242 -6.31 14.80 7.67
CA LEU A 242 -7.36 13.88 8.13
C LEU A 242 -8.09 14.43 9.36
N GLY A 243 -7.37 15.00 10.32
CA GLY A 243 -7.96 15.65 11.49
C GLY A 243 -8.89 16.81 11.13
N GLU A 244 -8.44 17.69 10.23
CA GLU A 244 -9.25 18.81 9.74
C GLU A 244 -10.50 18.35 8.98
N MET A 245 -10.38 17.32 8.14
CA MET A 245 -11.51 16.73 7.41
C MET A 245 -12.52 16.10 8.37
N ALA A 246 -12.06 15.35 9.38
CA ALA A 246 -12.93 14.73 10.39
C ALA A 246 -13.68 15.80 11.22
N ALA A 247 -13.00 16.88 11.61
CA ALA A 247 -13.60 18.00 12.32
C ALA A 247 -14.70 18.68 11.48
N LYS A 248 -14.43 18.95 10.20
CA LYS A 248 -15.42 19.53 9.27
C LYS A 248 -16.65 18.64 9.09
N GLN A 249 -16.47 17.33 8.94
CA GLN A 249 -17.58 16.38 8.83
C GLN A 249 -18.45 16.35 10.09
N THR A 250 -17.82 16.39 11.26
CA THR A 250 -18.52 16.42 12.56
C THR A 250 -19.35 17.70 12.70
N ALA A 251 -18.77 18.86 12.34
CA ALA A 251 -19.46 20.14 12.37
C ALA A 251 -20.65 20.20 11.37
N ALA A 252 -20.48 19.65 10.17
CA ALA A 252 -21.56 19.54 9.18
C ALA A 252 -22.71 18.67 9.70
N ALA A 253 -22.40 17.50 10.27
CA ALA A 253 -23.40 16.58 10.82
C ALA A 253 -24.18 17.18 12.00
N ALA A 254 -23.52 17.98 12.86
CA ALA A 254 -24.18 18.70 13.96
C ALA A 254 -25.18 19.75 13.44
N THR A 255 -24.79 20.50 12.40
CA THR A 255 -25.65 21.51 11.76
C THR A 255 -26.89 20.87 11.11
N THR A 256 -26.72 19.74 10.42
CA THR A 256 -27.85 19.01 9.80
C THR A 256 -28.80 18.44 10.85
N LYS A 257 -28.28 17.92 11.98
CA LYS A 257 -29.13 17.46 13.10
C LYS A 257 -29.92 18.59 13.73
N ALA A 258 -29.32 19.76 13.95
CA ALA A 258 -29.99 20.94 14.50
C ALA A 258 -31.11 21.48 13.59
N GLN A 259 -30.90 21.48 12.27
CA GLN A 259 -31.92 21.88 11.30
C GLN A 259 -33.07 20.85 11.17
N GLY A 260 -32.76 19.55 11.32
CA GLY A 260 -33.75 18.47 11.34
C GLY A 260 -34.64 18.49 12.59
N SER A 261 -34.07 18.79 13.76
CA SER A 261 -34.85 18.95 15.01
C SER A 261 -35.73 20.20 14.98
N ALA A 262 -35.25 21.31 14.42
CA ALA A 262 -36.03 22.54 14.28
C ALA A 262 -37.25 22.37 13.35
N LYS A 263 -37.14 21.59 12.27
CA LYS A 263 -38.27 21.28 11.37
C LYS A 263 -39.30 20.32 11.96
N LYS A 264 -38.93 19.47 12.92
CA LYS A 264 -39.87 18.57 13.62
C LYS A 264 -40.69 19.29 14.69
N ALA A 265 -40.16 20.38 15.26
CA ALA A 265 -40.85 21.18 16.28
C ALA A 265 -41.91 22.15 15.72
N THR A 266 -41.95 22.36 14.40
CA THR A 266 -42.84 23.35 13.76
C THR A 266 -44.04 22.76 13.02
N VAL A 267 -44.34 21.46 13.16
CA VAL A 267 -45.57 20.86 12.62
C VAL A 267 -46.68 20.99 13.66
N PRO A 268 -47.70 21.85 13.48
CA PRO A 268 -48.82 21.94 14.42
C PRO A 268 -49.71 20.71 14.24
N ALA A 269 -50.08 20.07 15.35
CA ALA A 269 -51.09 19.01 15.35
C ALA A 269 -52.43 19.60 14.87
N LYS A 270 -53.03 18.96 13.85
CA LYS A 270 -54.42 19.15 13.44
C LYS A 270 -55.30 18.10 14.09
#